data_AF-A0A1U7V2S7-F1
#
_entry.id   AF-A0A1U7V2S7-F1
#
_cell.length_a   1.000
_cell.length_b   1.000
_cell.length_c   1.000
_cell.angle_alpha   90.00
_cell.angle_beta   90.00
_cell.angle_gamma   90.00
#
_symmetry.space_group_name_H-M   'P 1'
#
loop_
_entity.id
_entity.type
_entity.pdbx_description
1 polymer ?
#
loop_
_entity_poly.entity_id
_entity_poly.type
_entity_poly.pdbx_seq_one_letter_code
_entity_poly.pdbx_strand_id
1 'polypeptide(L)'
;MAQDSVKYFYPLAWAVVDKETGRTWKWFMELLRNSLELEDGEGVTFMSDMQKGLLEAVSTVLPKANHRWCARHIEANWSKNWRGIEMKKLIWWCAWSTYEEEFKDQLKTLGAVHEDAARELIHYPPQYWCRAYFDTKCKNHMVDNNFTESFNKWILEARNKPIIKMLEDIRLKVMNLLNNREEECRNWKEEISPYAIELYNDYRVIAIECKVVFNGDYGYEVVEGKDKYIVNLELKKCTCRAWNLTGIPCPHAIKALMHDKQDPLSEVHWWYSKEAYMLAYMHKLQPVKGEKFWKIEPEHAMEPP
;
A
#
# COMPACT_ATOMS: atom_id res chain seq x y z
N MET A 1 -1.70 -9.35 -5.53
CA MET A 1 -2.11 -8.13 -6.26
C MET A 1 -1.20 -6.98 -5.80
N ALA A 2 -0.97 -5.96 -6.62
CA ALA A 2 -0.09 -4.82 -6.32
C ALA A 2 -0.84 -3.49 -6.36
N GLN A 3 -0.26 -2.45 -5.76
CA GLN A 3 -0.76 -1.07 -5.82
C GLN A 3 0.23 -0.18 -6.61
N ASP A 4 -0.29 0.69 -7.45
CA ASP A 4 0.49 1.68 -8.21
C ASP A 4 0.52 3.06 -7.55
N SER A 5 1.17 4.01 -8.21
CA SER A 5 1.41 5.36 -7.72
C SER A 5 0.20 6.30 -7.79
N VAL A 6 -0.95 5.85 -8.30
CA VAL A 6 -2.23 6.55 -8.21
C VAL A 6 -3.23 5.82 -7.31
N LYS A 7 -2.73 4.89 -6.48
CA LYS A 7 -3.51 4.05 -5.56
C LYS A 7 -4.45 3.07 -6.24
N TYR A 8 -4.36 2.89 -7.56
CA TYR A 8 -5.03 1.77 -8.21
C TYR A 8 -4.28 0.50 -7.92
N PHE A 9 -4.99 -0.59 -8.09
CA PHE A 9 -4.43 -1.90 -7.87
C PHE A 9 -4.65 -2.76 -9.09
N TYR A 10 -3.74 -3.70 -9.28
CA TYR A 10 -3.77 -4.64 -10.38
C TYR A 10 -3.34 -6.04 -9.93
N PRO A 11 -3.89 -7.10 -10.53
CA PRO A 11 -3.46 -8.47 -10.22
C PRO A 11 -2.03 -8.71 -10.71
N LEU A 12 -1.18 -9.26 -9.83
CA LEU A 12 0.15 -9.77 -10.20
C LEU A 12 0.08 -11.24 -10.60
N ALA A 13 -0.62 -12.03 -9.79
CA ALA A 13 -0.83 -13.46 -9.99
C ALA A 13 -2.15 -13.86 -9.29
N TRP A 14 -2.74 -14.97 -9.75
CA TRP A 14 -3.88 -15.62 -9.12
C TRP A 14 -3.73 -17.14 -9.25
N ALA A 15 -4.34 -17.88 -8.33
CA ALA A 15 -4.36 -19.34 -8.35
C ALA A 15 -5.77 -19.83 -7.98
N VAL A 16 -6.12 -21.01 -8.49
CA VAL A 16 -7.30 -21.76 -8.06
C VAL A 16 -6.81 -22.92 -7.21
N VAL A 17 -7.30 -22.99 -5.98
CA VAL A 17 -6.96 -24.05 -5.02
C VAL A 17 -8.24 -24.64 -4.45
N ASP A 18 -8.16 -25.88 -4.00
CA ASP A 18 -9.25 -26.58 -3.31
C ASP A 18 -9.59 -25.89 -1.97
N LYS A 19 -8.56 -25.49 -1.22
CA LYS A 19 -8.70 -24.82 0.06
C LYS A 19 -7.53 -23.89 0.35
N GLU A 20 -7.83 -22.73 0.93
CA GLU A 20 -6.83 -21.86 1.53
C GLU A 20 -6.31 -22.47 2.83
N THR A 21 -5.07 -22.95 2.79
CA THR A 21 -4.36 -23.59 3.91
C THR A 21 -2.94 -23.02 3.96
N GLY A 22 -2.22 -23.23 5.06
CA GLY A 22 -0.80 -22.85 5.12
C GLY A 22 0.03 -23.50 3.99
N ARG A 23 -0.31 -24.73 3.59
CA ARG A 23 0.35 -25.44 2.48
C ARG A 23 0.11 -24.75 1.13
N THR A 24 -1.14 -24.43 0.81
CA THR A 24 -1.49 -23.79 -0.47
C THR A 24 -0.99 -22.35 -0.53
N TRP A 25 -0.98 -21.63 0.59
CA TRP A 25 -0.33 -20.31 0.66
C TRP A 25 1.18 -20.38 0.48
N LYS A 26 1.86 -21.32 1.16
CA LYS A 26 3.31 -21.50 1.00
C LYS A 26 3.69 -21.81 -0.44
N TRP A 27 2.98 -22.76 -1.07
CA TRP A 27 3.16 -23.09 -2.49
C TRP A 27 2.98 -21.86 -3.39
N PHE A 28 1.90 -21.10 -3.19
CA PHE A 28 1.65 -19.88 -3.98
C PHE A 28 2.75 -18.83 -3.79
N MET A 29 3.20 -18.62 -2.55
CA MET A 29 4.27 -17.67 -2.24
C MET A 29 5.62 -18.10 -2.83
N GLU A 30 5.93 -19.39 -2.86
CA GLU A 30 7.15 -19.93 -3.51
C GLU A 30 7.13 -19.68 -5.01
N LEU A 31 5.99 -19.91 -5.68
CA LEU A 31 5.82 -19.59 -7.09
C LEU A 31 5.96 -18.09 -7.36
N LEU A 32 5.35 -17.26 -6.52
CA LEU A 32 5.41 -15.80 -6.65
C LEU A 32 6.85 -15.28 -6.46
N ARG A 33 7.54 -15.78 -5.44
CA ARG A 33 8.95 -15.48 -5.16
C ARG A 33 9.82 -15.77 -6.38
N ASN A 34 9.70 -16.97 -6.94
CA ASN A 34 10.51 -17.39 -8.08
C ASN A 34 10.17 -16.60 -9.34
N SER A 35 8.87 -16.34 -9.59
CA SER A 35 8.42 -15.64 -10.80
C SER A 35 8.81 -14.15 -10.82
N LEU A 36 8.94 -13.53 -9.65
CA LEU A 36 9.30 -12.13 -9.51
C LEU A 36 10.73 -11.93 -9.01
N GLU A 37 11.51 -13.01 -8.91
CA GLU A 37 12.91 -13.01 -8.46
C GLU A 37 13.11 -12.26 -7.13
N LEU A 38 12.21 -12.45 -6.16
CA LEU A 38 12.15 -11.65 -4.94
C LEU A 38 13.25 -11.96 -3.91
N GLU A 39 14.15 -12.91 -4.20
CA GLU A 39 15.17 -13.39 -3.27
C GLU A 39 14.59 -13.74 -1.88
N ASP A 40 14.97 -13.06 -0.81
CA ASP A 40 14.41 -13.24 0.55
C ASP A 40 13.34 -12.20 0.92
N GLY A 41 12.92 -11.37 -0.04
CA GLY A 41 11.87 -10.38 0.09
C GLY A 41 12.37 -8.99 0.51
N GLU A 42 13.67 -8.74 0.54
CA GLU A 42 14.20 -7.43 0.90
C GLU A 42 13.64 -6.31 -0.01
N GLY A 43 13.14 -5.23 0.62
CA GLY A 43 12.56 -4.10 -0.10
C GLY A 43 11.10 -4.29 -0.53
N VAL A 44 10.52 -5.48 -0.32
CA VAL A 44 9.11 -5.77 -0.60
C VAL A 44 8.27 -5.58 0.65
N THR A 45 7.06 -5.05 0.47
CA THR A 45 6.07 -4.92 1.54
C THR A 45 4.79 -5.63 1.14
N PHE A 46 4.38 -6.60 1.95
CA PHE A 46 3.08 -7.28 1.84
C PHE A 46 2.06 -6.63 2.77
N MET A 47 0.79 -6.63 2.36
CA MET A 47 -0.33 -6.29 3.24
C MET A 47 -1.39 -7.38 3.20
N SER A 48 -1.82 -7.87 4.36
CA SER A 48 -2.81 -8.94 4.48
C SER A 48 -3.87 -8.66 5.55
N ASP A 49 -4.92 -9.48 5.56
CA ASP A 49 -6.03 -9.48 6.51
C ASP A 49 -5.76 -10.26 7.81
N MET A 50 -4.49 -10.57 8.10
CA MET A 50 -4.05 -11.38 9.23
C MET A 50 -4.46 -12.87 9.19
N GLN A 51 -4.83 -13.41 8.02
CA GLN A 51 -5.06 -14.85 7.89
C GLN A 51 -3.79 -15.64 8.28
N LYS A 52 -3.89 -16.48 9.32
CA LYS A 52 -2.74 -17.19 9.93
C LYS A 52 -1.86 -17.92 8.91
N GLY A 53 -2.47 -18.65 7.96
CA GLY A 53 -1.73 -19.40 6.95
C GLY A 53 -0.92 -18.52 5.99
N LEU A 54 -1.43 -17.33 5.66
CA LEU A 54 -0.72 -16.37 4.80
C LEU A 54 0.42 -15.68 5.56
N LEU A 55 0.20 -15.30 6.83
CA LEU A 55 1.24 -14.71 7.67
C LEU A 55 2.45 -15.64 7.78
N GLU A 56 2.22 -16.92 8.08
CA GLU A 56 3.25 -17.95 8.20
C GLU A 56 3.97 -18.18 6.86
N ALA A 57 3.22 -18.30 5.76
CA ALA A 57 3.77 -18.49 4.42
C ALA A 57 4.71 -17.35 4.00
N VAL A 58 4.30 -16.08 4.19
CA VAL A 58 5.14 -14.92 3.87
C VAL A 58 6.41 -14.93 4.73
N SER A 59 6.28 -15.15 6.05
CA SER A 59 7.44 -15.17 6.95
C SER A 59 8.45 -16.29 6.65
N THR A 60 7.97 -17.40 6.10
CA THR A 60 8.81 -18.55 5.76
C THR A 60 9.50 -18.36 4.40
N VAL A 61 8.77 -17.87 3.40
CA VAL A 61 9.24 -17.80 2.01
C VAL A 61 10.01 -16.50 1.73
N LEU A 62 9.62 -15.39 2.38
CA LEU A 62 10.18 -14.06 2.19
C LEU A 62 10.49 -13.42 3.56
N PRO A 63 11.47 -13.95 4.31
CA PRO A 63 11.71 -13.57 5.71
C PRO A 63 12.17 -12.11 5.89
N LYS A 64 12.70 -11.46 4.86
CA LYS A 64 13.11 -10.04 4.90
C LYS A 64 12.04 -9.08 4.38
N ALA A 65 10.90 -9.58 3.90
CA ALA A 65 9.80 -8.73 3.48
C ALA A 65 9.15 -8.05 4.69
N ASN A 66 8.79 -6.78 4.53
CA ASN A 66 7.92 -6.12 5.50
C ASN A 66 6.51 -6.68 5.35
N HIS A 67 5.82 -6.85 6.47
CA HIS A 67 4.44 -7.31 6.48
C HIS A 67 3.57 -6.31 7.25
N ARG A 68 2.53 -5.80 6.60
CA ARG A 68 1.53 -4.93 7.19
C ARG A 68 0.22 -5.69 7.36
N TRP A 69 -0.45 -5.48 8.47
CA TRP A 69 -1.78 -5.96 8.75
C TRP A 69 -2.79 -4.87 8.41
N CYS A 70 -3.82 -5.25 7.69
CA CYS A 70 -4.86 -4.30 7.31
C CYS A 70 -5.60 -3.78 8.54
N ALA A 71 -5.50 -2.48 8.79
CA ALA A 71 -6.14 -1.78 9.89
C ALA A 71 -7.67 -1.91 9.85
N ARG A 72 -8.30 -2.07 8.67
CA ARG A 72 -9.74 -2.38 8.59
C ARG A 72 -10.07 -3.74 9.21
N HIS A 73 -9.25 -4.76 8.99
CA HIS A 73 -9.51 -6.09 9.56
C HIS A 73 -9.30 -6.09 11.08
N ILE A 74 -8.33 -5.31 11.56
CA ILE A 74 -8.16 -5.04 12.99
C ILE A 74 -9.40 -4.31 13.53
N GLU A 75 -9.85 -3.24 12.87
CA GLU A 75 -11.06 -2.49 13.22
C GLU A 75 -12.30 -3.40 13.25
N ALA A 76 -12.49 -4.27 12.26
CA ALA A 76 -13.62 -5.19 12.21
C ALA A 76 -13.61 -6.20 13.36
N ASN A 77 -12.43 -6.67 13.79
CA ASN A 77 -12.30 -7.58 14.93
C ASN A 77 -12.46 -6.85 16.27
N TRP A 78 -11.77 -5.73 16.44
CA TRP A 78 -11.79 -4.92 17.65
C TRP A 78 -13.17 -4.29 17.90
N SER A 79 -13.88 -3.86 16.84
CA SER A 79 -15.23 -3.29 16.93
C SER A 79 -16.31 -4.30 17.35
N LYS A 80 -16.00 -5.61 17.44
CA LYS A 80 -16.93 -6.60 18.02
C LYS A 80 -17.23 -6.27 19.48
N ASN A 81 -16.19 -5.85 20.21
CA ASN A 81 -16.24 -5.43 21.61
C ASN A 81 -16.45 -3.91 21.76
N TRP A 82 -15.87 -3.12 20.85
CA TRP A 82 -15.83 -1.65 20.96
C TRP A 82 -16.61 -0.97 19.83
N ARG A 83 -17.93 -0.86 19.99
CA ARG A 83 -18.82 -0.32 18.95
C ARG A 83 -18.96 1.19 19.04
N GLY A 84 -19.30 1.81 17.91
CA GLY A 84 -19.65 3.24 17.82
C GLY A 84 -18.81 3.98 16.80
N ILE A 85 -19.38 5.05 16.24
CA ILE A 85 -18.71 5.90 15.24
C ILE A 85 -17.48 6.57 15.85
N GLU A 86 -17.56 6.99 17.10
CA GLU A 86 -16.44 7.58 17.85
C GLU A 86 -15.28 6.58 18.02
N MET A 87 -15.56 5.36 18.47
CA MET A 87 -14.53 4.32 18.63
C MET A 87 -13.82 3.99 17.31
N LYS A 88 -14.58 3.89 16.21
CA LYS A 88 -14.02 3.73 14.87
C LYS A 88 -13.08 4.89 14.51
N LYS A 89 -13.50 6.13 14.76
CA LYS A 89 -12.67 7.30 14.49
C LYS A 89 -11.34 7.24 15.26
N LEU A 90 -11.37 6.86 16.53
CA LEU A 90 -10.21 6.80 17.42
C LEU A 90 -9.19 5.74 16.99
N ILE A 91 -9.63 4.53 16.59
CA ILE A 91 -8.71 3.51 16.06
C ILE A 91 -8.07 3.97 14.74
N TRP A 92 -8.84 4.65 13.87
CA TRP A 92 -8.29 5.17 12.61
C TRP A 92 -7.27 6.29 12.85
N TRP A 93 -7.48 7.16 13.85
CA TRP A 93 -6.47 8.14 14.26
C TRP A 93 -5.18 7.48 14.74
N CYS A 94 -5.28 6.42 15.54
CA CYS A 94 -4.12 5.62 15.94
C CYS A 94 -3.41 5.02 14.71
N ALA A 95 -4.15 4.38 13.80
CA ALA A 95 -3.57 3.72 12.63
C ALA A 95 -2.88 4.72 11.67
N TRP A 96 -3.46 5.91 11.51
CA TRP A 96 -2.95 6.96 10.62
C TRP A 96 -1.85 7.83 11.21
N SER A 97 -1.56 7.69 12.51
CA SER A 97 -0.46 8.39 13.17
C SER A 97 0.86 8.11 12.46
N THR A 98 1.62 9.16 12.16
CA THR A 98 2.81 9.11 11.31
C THR A 98 4.12 9.02 12.08
N TYR A 99 4.11 9.41 13.36
CA TYR A 99 5.24 9.30 14.30
C TYR A 99 4.75 8.82 15.68
N GLU A 100 5.68 8.40 16.53
CA GLU A 100 5.39 7.65 17.76
C GLU A 100 4.65 8.49 18.81
N GLU A 101 5.02 9.77 18.94
CA GLU A 101 4.39 10.71 19.87
C GLU A 101 2.92 10.94 19.50
N GLU A 102 2.61 11.14 18.21
CA GLU A 102 1.24 11.25 17.71
C GLU A 102 0.43 9.98 18.04
N PHE A 103 1.01 8.79 17.79
CA PHE A 103 0.35 7.54 18.13
C PHE A 103 0.04 7.42 19.62
N LYS A 104 0.98 7.79 20.49
CA LYS A 104 0.79 7.78 21.95
C LYS A 104 -0.32 8.74 22.38
N ASP A 105 -0.39 9.93 21.78
CA ASP A 105 -1.45 10.91 22.07
C ASP A 105 -2.83 10.42 21.61
N GLN A 106 -2.92 9.81 20.41
CA GLN A 106 -4.17 9.21 19.93
C GLN A 106 -4.59 8.02 20.79
N LEU A 107 -3.65 7.17 21.20
CA LEU A 107 -3.92 6.04 22.09
C LEU A 107 -4.40 6.51 23.48
N LYS A 108 -3.81 7.59 24.01
CA LYS A 108 -4.25 8.21 25.26
C LYS A 108 -5.66 8.78 25.13
N THR A 109 -5.98 9.40 23.99
CA THR A 109 -7.32 9.90 23.69
C THR A 109 -8.34 8.77 23.66
N LEU A 110 -8.00 7.64 23.03
CA LEU A 110 -8.82 6.42 23.07
C LEU A 110 -8.99 5.89 24.51
N GLY A 111 -7.91 5.83 25.28
CA GLY A 111 -7.93 5.34 26.67
C GLY A 111 -8.73 6.23 27.62
N ALA A 112 -8.82 7.53 27.35
CA ALA A 112 -9.68 8.45 28.10
C ALA A 112 -11.18 8.19 27.87
N VAL A 113 -11.55 7.64 26.72
CA VAL A 113 -12.92 7.19 26.44
C VAL A 113 -13.16 5.79 27.01
N HIS A 114 -12.24 4.86 26.75
CA HIS A 114 -12.30 3.50 27.30
C HIS A 114 -10.90 2.87 27.43
N GLU A 115 -10.42 2.73 28.66
CA GLU A 115 -9.07 2.22 28.94
C GLU A 115 -8.85 0.80 28.39
N ASP A 116 -9.82 -0.11 28.61
CA ASP A 116 -9.69 -1.49 28.11
C ASP A 116 -9.69 -1.56 26.58
N ALA A 117 -10.31 -0.60 25.90
CA ALA A 117 -10.33 -0.55 24.44
C ALA A 117 -8.94 -0.21 23.88
N ALA A 118 -8.25 0.74 24.53
CA ALA A 118 -6.86 1.06 24.24
C ALA A 118 -5.93 -0.12 24.54
N ARG A 119 -6.14 -0.83 25.66
CA ARG A 119 -5.36 -2.02 26.05
C ARG A 119 -5.53 -3.17 25.05
N GLU A 120 -6.76 -3.45 24.63
CA GLU A 120 -7.04 -4.45 23.60
C GLU A 120 -6.48 -4.07 22.23
N LEU A 121 -6.49 -2.78 21.88
CA LEU A 121 -5.97 -2.33 20.60
C LEU A 121 -4.45 -2.62 20.47
N ILE A 122 -3.68 -2.39 21.53
CA ILE A 122 -2.24 -2.65 21.53
C ILE A 122 -1.86 -4.13 21.69
N HIS A 123 -2.83 -5.03 21.91
CA HIS A 123 -2.58 -6.47 21.73
C HIS A 123 -2.28 -6.81 20.27
N TYR A 124 -2.77 -5.99 19.32
CA TYR A 124 -2.27 -5.99 17.95
C TYR A 124 -0.95 -5.20 17.92
N PRO A 125 0.19 -5.82 17.60
CA PRO A 125 1.48 -5.13 17.64
C PRO A 125 1.51 -3.95 16.65
N PRO A 126 1.69 -2.69 17.12
CA PRO A 126 1.56 -1.48 16.30
C PRO A 126 2.49 -1.45 15.07
N GLN A 127 3.62 -2.14 15.12
CA GLN A 127 4.56 -2.25 14.00
C GLN A 127 3.93 -2.78 12.72
N TYR A 128 2.85 -3.54 12.81
CA TYR A 128 2.20 -4.14 11.67
C TYR A 128 1.05 -3.31 11.11
N TRP A 129 0.46 -2.36 11.85
CA TRP A 129 -0.77 -1.68 11.40
C TRP A 129 -0.79 -0.15 11.54
N CYS A 130 0.21 0.44 12.20
CA CYS A 130 0.32 1.88 12.39
C CYS A 130 1.52 2.46 11.63
N ARG A 131 1.29 3.58 10.91
CA ARG A 131 2.33 4.20 10.07
C ARG A 131 3.52 4.73 10.86
N ALA A 132 3.30 5.07 12.13
CA ALA A 132 4.34 5.48 13.08
C ALA A 132 5.49 4.46 13.15
N TYR A 133 5.25 3.21 12.78
CA TYR A 133 6.23 2.13 12.85
C TYR A 133 6.52 1.47 11.51
N PHE A 134 5.83 1.86 10.43
CA PHE A 134 6.11 1.32 9.10
C PHE A 134 7.49 1.70 8.61
N ASP A 135 8.05 0.81 7.79
CA ASP A 135 9.23 1.09 6.98
C ASP A 135 8.97 2.28 6.04
N THR A 136 10.06 2.88 5.57
CA THR A 136 10.02 4.02 4.64
C THR A 136 10.57 3.65 3.27
N LYS A 137 10.76 2.36 2.97
CA LYS A 137 11.24 1.87 1.66
C LYS A 137 10.11 1.84 0.63
N CYS A 138 8.93 1.33 1.00
CA CYS A 138 7.80 1.11 0.07
C CYS A 138 7.13 2.39 -0.48
N LYS A 139 7.46 3.58 0.05
CA LYS A 139 6.85 4.89 -0.31
C LYS A 139 5.33 4.85 -0.42
N ASN A 140 4.72 4.08 0.47
CA ASN A 140 3.29 3.89 0.54
C ASN A 140 2.88 3.98 2.01
N HIS A 141 1.98 4.89 2.33
CA HIS A 141 1.51 5.09 3.70
C HIS A 141 0.18 4.39 3.99
N MET A 142 -0.40 3.66 3.04
CA MET A 142 -1.69 3.00 3.25
C MET A 142 -1.60 2.00 4.40
N VAL A 143 -2.68 1.94 5.19
CA VAL A 143 -2.83 1.04 6.35
C VAL A 143 -3.94 0.02 6.12
N ASP A 144 -4.66 0.13 5.01
CA ASP A 144 -5.78 -0.74 4.67
C ASP A 144 -5.64 -1.32 3.25
N ASN A 145 -6.32 -2.45 3.03
CA ASN A 145 -6.28 -3.19 1.78
C ASN A 145 -7.63 -3.14 1.04
N ASN A 146 -8.30 -1.97 1.00
CA ASN A 146 -9.69 -1.78 0.48
C ASN A 146 -9.97 -2.41 -0.87
N PHE A 147 -8.91 -2.59 -1.64
CA PHE A 147 -9.01 -3.17 -2.94
C PHE A 147 -9.26 -4.68 -2.95
N THR A 148 -8.92 -5.46 -1.92
CA THR A 148 -9.27 -6.90 -1.92
C THR A 148 -10.78 -7.08 -2.04
N GLU A 149 -11.56 -6.22 -1.39
CA GLU A 149 -13.01 -6.14 -1.53
C GLU A 149 -13.44 -5.70 -2.94
N SER A 150 -12.83 -4.63 -3.47
CA SER A 150 -13.13 -4.13 -4.83
C SER A 150 -12.81 -5.16 -5.93
N PHE A 151 -11.69 -5.89 -5.80
CA PHE A 151 -11.31 -6.94 -6.74
C PHE A 151 -12.29 -8.10 -6.69
N ASN A 152 -12.64 -8.56 -5.48
CA ASN A 152 -13.63 -9.62 -5.30
C ASN A 152 -14.97 -9.26 -5.94
N LYS A 153 -15.41 -8.01 -5.81
CA LYS A 153 -16.59 -7.49 -6.51
C LYS A 153 -16.39 -7.45 -8.02
N TRP A 154 -15.21 -7.03 -8.51
CA TRP A 154 -14.89 -6.93 -9.93
C TRP A 154 -14.93 -8.28 -10.65
N ILE A 155 -14.55 -9.36 -9.98
CA ILE A 155 -14.56 -10.72 -10.57
C ILE A 155 -15.80 -11.55 -10.18
N LEU A 156 -16.75 -10.99 -9.43
CA LEU A 156 -17.88 -11.73 -8.87
C LEU A 156 -18.67 -12.53 -9.93
N GLU A 157 -18.99 -11.90 -11.06
CA GLU A 157 -19.69 -12.57 -12.16
C GLU A 157 -18.86 -13.68 -12.82
N ALA A 158 -17.55 -13.49 -12.92
CA ALA A 158 -16.65 -14.50 -13.50
C ALA A 158 -16.56 -15.72 -12.58
N ARG A 159 -16.54 -15.51 -11.26
CA ARG A 159 -16.48 -16.57 -10.24
C ARG A 159 -17.69 -17.50 -10.23
N ASN A 160 -18.82 -17.07 -10.77
CA ASN A 160 -20.03 -17.88 -10.88
C ASN A 160 -20.05 -18.79 -12.13
N LYS A 161 -18.97 -18.83 -12.91
CA LYS A 161 -18.86 -19.60 -14.16
C LYS A 161 -17.99 -20.86 -13.97
N PRO A 162 -18.11 -21.86 -14.86
CA PRO A 162 -17.20 -23.01 -14.86
C PRO A 162 -15.73 -22.59 -14.92
N ILE A 163 -14.81 -23.38 -14.34
CA ILE A 163 -13.42 -23.00 -14.09
C ILE A 163 -12.69 -22.40 -15.30
N ILE A 164 -12.81 -23.02 -16.47
CA ILE A 164 -12.18 -22.53 -17.71
C ILE A 164 -12.75 -21.16 -18.08
N LYS A 165 -14.08 -21.00 -18.01
CA LYS A 165 -14.75 -19.75 -18.37
C LYS A 165 -14.48 -18.64 -17.35
N MET A 166 -14.40 -18.98 -16.06
CA MET A 166 -14.01 -18.07 -14.99
C MET A 166 -12.60 -17.51 -15.25
N LEU A 167 -11.63 -18.40 -15.50
CA LEU A 167 -10.24 -18.01 -15.75
C LEU A 167 -10.10 -17.16 -17.02
N GLU A 168 -10.80 -17.52 -18.08
CA GLU A 168 -10.79 -16.76 -19.34
C GLU A 168 -11.39 -15.36 -19.17
N ASP A 169 -12.50 -15.24 -18.44
CA ASP A 169 -13.11 -13.94 -18.16
C ASP A 169 -12.23 -13.07 -17.26
N ILE A 170 -11.58 -13.65 -16.23
CA ILE A 170 -10.59 -12.95 -15.41
C ILE A 170 -9.41 -12.49 -16.28
N ARG A 171 -8.87 -13.36 -17.14
CA ARG A 171 -7.76 -13.04 -18.06
C ARG A 171 -8.11 -11.85 -18.95
N LEU A 172 -9.29 -11.86 -19.58
CA LEU A 172 -9.76 -10.75 -20.42
C LEU A 172 -9.96 -9.46 -19.64
N LYS A 173 -10.54 -9.54 -18.44
CA LYS A 173 -10.70 -8.39 -17.54
C LYS A 173 -9.35 -7.77 -17.18
N VAL A 174 -8.36 -8.58 -16.84
CA VAL A 174 -7.00 -8.10 -16.52
C VAL A 174 -6.30 -7.54 -17.77
N MET A 175 -6.42 -8.19 -18.92
CA MET A 175 -5.86 -7.69 -20.18
C MET A 175 -6.40 -6.29 -20.53
N ASN A 176 -7.71 -6.08 -20.42
CA ASN A 176 -8.33 -4.77 -20.62
C ASN A 176 -7.88 -3.75 -19.56
N LEU A 177 -7.77 -4.16 -18.30
CA LEU A 177 -7.28 -3.29 -17.23
C LEU A 177 -5.86 -2.79 -17.54
N LEU A 178 -4.94 -3.69 -17.89
CA LEU A 178 -3.55 -3.33 -18.18
C LEU A 178 -3.44 -2.42 -19.41
N ASN A 179 -4.31 -2.58 -20.41
CA ASN A 179 -4.36 -1.69 -21.58
C ASN A 179 -4.87 -0.29 -21.19
N ASN A 180 -6.00 -0.24 -20.48
CA ASN A 180 -6.65 1.03 -20.11
C ASN A 180 -5.77 1.87 -19.18
N ARG A 181 -5.04 1.25 -18.24
CA ARG A 181 -4.11 1.96 -17.35
C ARG A 181 -2.95 2.60 -18.10
N GLU A 182 -2.39 1.89 -19.07
CA GLU A 182 -1.33 2.46 -19.90
C GLU A 182 -1.85 3.64 -20.75
N GLU A 183 -3.04 3.51 -21.33
CA GLU A 183 -3.68 4.59 -22.09
C GLU A 183 -3.99 5.81 -21.21
N GLU A 184 -4.48 5.59 -19.99
CA GLU A 184 -4.69 6.65 -18.99
C GLU A 184 -3.39 7.42 -18.71
N CYS A 185 -2.28 6.71 -18.50
CA CYS A 185 -0.98 7.32 -18.24
C CYS A 185 -0.45 8.13 -19.42
N ARG A 186 -0.64 7.64 -20.66
CA ARG A 186 -0.25 8.40 -21.87
C ARG A 186 -0.91 9.78 -21.93
N ASN A 187 -2.14 9.89 -21.40
CA ASN A 187 -2.91 11.13 -21.34
C ASN A 187 -2.57 12.03 -20.13
N TRP A 188 -1.64 11.64 -19.25
CA TRP A 188 -1.18 12.52 -18.18
C TRP A 188 -0.47 13.75 -18.74
N LYS A 189 -0.83 14.92 -18.21
CA LYS A 189 -0.27 16.22 -18.57
C LYS A 189 1.12 16.46 -17.96
N GLU A 190 1.28 16.00 -16.73
CA GLU A 190 2.51 16.15 -15.95
C GLU A 190 3.34 14.86 -16.00
N GLU A 191 4.64 14.96 -15.69
CA GLU A 191 5.54 13.81 -15.55
C GLU A 191 5.38 13.08 -14.19
N ILE A 192 4.53 13.60 -13.31
CA ILE A 192 4.23 13.06 -11.99
C ILE A 192 2.77 12.63 -11.95
N SER A 193 2.47 11.59 -11.16
CA SER A 193 1.13 11.02 -11.04
C SER A 193 0.11 12.05 -10.54
N PRO A 194 -1.13 12.03 -11.06
CA PRO A 194 -2.19 12.95 -10.63
C PRO A 194 -2.42 12.91 -9.10
N TYR A 195 -2.33 11.72 -8.50
CA TYR A 195 -2.45 11.55 -7.05
C TYR A 195 -1.35 12.29 -6.28
N ALA A 196 -0.10 12.21 -6.73
CA ALA A 196 1.00 12.90 -6.07
C ALA A 196 0.88 14.42 -6.20
N ILE A 197 0.42 14.91 -7.36
CA ILE A 197 0.13 16.35 -7.57
C ILE A 197 -1.00 16.82 -6.66
N GLU A 198 -2.09 16.06 -6.54
CA GLU A 198 -3.21 16.37 -5.65
C GLU A 198 -2.73 16.46 -4.19
N LEU A 199 -2.04 15.42 -3.69
CA LEU A 199 -1.51 15.42 -2.33
C LEU A 199 -0.50 16.56 -2.08
N TYR A 200 0.36 16.85 -3.06
CA TYR A 200 1.28 17.98 -3.00
C TYR A 200 0.54 19.32 -2.87
N ASN A 201 -0.54 19.52 -3.64
CA ASN A 201 -1.34 20.73 -3.56
C ASN A 201 -1.98 20.90 -2.17
N ASP A 202 -2.52 19.82 -1.60
CA ASP A 202 -3.06 19.82 -0.24
C ASP A 202 -2.00 20.20 0.80
N TYR A 203 -0.81 19.60 0.69
CA TYR A 203 0.31 19.92 1.58
C TYR A 203 0.85 21.33 1.39
N ARG A 204 0.82 21.86 0.17
CA ARG A 204 1.25 23.23 -0.11
C ARG A 204 0.37 24.26 0.58
N VAL A 205 -0.93 24.02 0.69
CA VAL A 205 -1.85 24.91 1.43
C VAL A 205 -1.40 25.05 2.89
N ILE A 206 -1.04 23.94 3.53
CA ILE A 206 -0.54 23.91 4.92
C ILE A 206 0.86 24.58 5.01
N ALA A 207 1.72 24.34 4.02
CA ALA A 207 3.09 24.88 3.98
C ALA A 207 3.14 26.41 3.99
N ILE A 208 2.12 27.09 3.44
CA ILE A 208 2.04 28.56 3.41
C ILE A 208 2.05 29.12 4.84
N GLU A 209 1.29 28.51 5.75
CA GLU A 209 1.15 28.92 7.16
C GLU A 209 2.38 28.56 8.01
N CYS A 210 3.21 27.64 7.52
CA CYS A 210 4.42 27.23 8.23
C CYS A 210 5.48 28.34 8.24
N LYS A 211 6.29 28.41 9.31
CA LYS A 211 7.48 29.30 9.39
C LYS A 211 8.74 28.45 9.43
N VAL A 212 9.81 28.90 8.81
CA VAL A 212 11.05 28.13 8.73
C VAL A 212 12.25 28.96 9.18
N VAL A 213 13.14 28.31 9.92
CA VAL A 213 14.45 28.83 10.31
C VAL A 213 15.49 27.78 9.93
N PHE A 214 16.47 28.20 9.14
CA PHE A 214 17.60 27.35 8.76
C PHE A 214 18.73 27.47 9.79
N ASN A 215 19.34 26.34 10.16
CA ASN A 215 20.41 26.32 11.16
C ASN A 215 21.80 26.69 10.60
N GLY A 216 21.93 26.88 9.28
CA GLY A 216 23.21 27.19 8.63
C GLY A 216 23.96 25.97 8.08
N ASP A 217 23.42 24.76 8.23
CA ASP A 217 24.05 23.50 7.81
C ASP A 217 23.05 22.60 7.04
N TYR A 218 22.54 21.50 7.63
CA TYR A 218 21.57 20.61 6.96
C TYR A 218 20.15 20.70 7.54
N GLY A 219 19.95 21.44 8.63
CA GLY A 219 18.75 21.38 9.46
C GLY A 219 17.84 22.59 9.30
N TYR A 220 16.55 22.32 9.10
CA TYR A 220 15.50 23.33 9.08
C TYR A 220 14.55 23.07 10.24
N GLU A 221 14.37 24.07 11.11
CA GLU A 221 13.27 24.10 12.06
C GLU A 221 12.05 24.70 11.37
N VAL A 222 10.97 23.92 11.26
CA VAL A 222 9.71 24.36 10.65
C VAL A 222 8.59 24.33 11.68
N VAL A 223 7.97 25.48 11.91
CA VAL A 223 6.88 25.68 12.87
C VAL A 223 5.54 25.60 12.14
N GLU A 224 4.65 24.73 12.63
CA GLU A 224 3.25 24.63 12.20
C GLU A 224 2.36 24.75 13.44
N GLY A 225 1.62 25.86 13.55
CA GLY A 225 0.82 26.14 14.75
C GLY A 225 1.69 26.22 16.02
N LYS A 226 1.52 25.26 16.93
CA LYS A 226 2.29 25.15 18.19
C LYS A 226 3.46 24.17 18.11
N ASP A 227 3.48 23.34 17.07
CA ASP A 227 4.43 22.25 16.93
C ASP A 227 5.62 22.69 16.08
N LYS A 228 6.73 21.99 16.29
CA LYS A 228 7.98 22.20 15.56
C LYS A 228 8.47 20.89 14.98
N TYR A 229 8.87 20.95 13.72
CA TYR A 229 9.36 19.82 12.96
C TYR A 229 10.77 20.10 12.46
N ILE A 230 11.59 19.05 12.44
CA ILE A 230 12.95 19.13 11.91
C ILE A 230 12.92 18.52 10.52
N VAL A 231 13.34 19.30 9.53
CA VAL A 231 13.50 18.87 8.14
C VAL A 231 14.98 18.82 7.80
N ASN A 232 15.40 17.73 7.15
CA ASN A 232 16.70 17.59 6.51
C ASN A 232 16.47 17.31 5.02
N LEU A 233 16.86 18.26 4.17
CA LEU A 233 16.62 18.19 2.72
C LEU A 233 17.54 17.17 2.03
N GLU A 234 18.81 17.06 2.45
CA GLU A 234 19.77 16.11 1.87
C GLU A 234 19.33 14.66 2.08
N LEU A 235 18.89 14.33 3.31
CA LEU A 235 18.40 13.00 3.66
C LEU A 235 16.93 12.77 3.25
N LYS A 236 16.25 13.80 2.75
CA LYS A 236 14.82 13.81 2.44
C LYS A 236 13.96 13.31 3.60
N LYS A 237 14.20 13.85 4.81
CA LYS A 237 13.51 13.44 6.04
C LYS A 237 12.83 14.61 6.72
N CYS A 238 11.69 14.31 7.34
CA CYS A 238 11.02 15.21 8.28
C CYS A 238 10.64 14.41 9.54
N THR A 239 10.68 15.04 10.72
CA THR A 239 10.20 14.41 11.96
C THR A 239 8.72 14.08 11.93
N CYS A 240 7.92 14.74 11.10
CA CYS A 240 6.52 14.34 10.85
C CYS A 240 6.40 13.01 10.08
N ARG A 241 7.51 12.49 9.54
CA ARG A 241 7.64 11.24 8.75
C ARG A 241 6.76 11.11 7.51
N ALA A 242 5.88 12.05 7.21
CA ALA A 242 5.02 12.00 6.03
C ALA A 242 5.86 11.91 4.75
N TRP A 243 6.88 12.77 4.56
CA TRP A 243 7.76 12.69 3.38
C TRP A 243 8.51 11.36 3.30
N ASN A 244 8.93 10.81 4.44
CA ASN A 244 9.61 9.53 4.49
C ASN A 244 8.71 8.38 4.01
N LEU A 245 7.46 8.36 4.50
CA LEU A 245 6.47 7.33 4.23
C LEU A 245 5.86 7.43 2.83
N THR A 246 5.63 8.65 2.34
CA THR A 246 4.96 8.90 1.06
C THR A 246 5.96 9.06 -0.07
N GLY A 247 7.18 9.55 0.17
CA GLY A 247 8.07 10.01 -0.90
C GLY A 247 7.63 11.32 -1.56
N ILE A 248 6.56 11.97 -1.08
CA ILE A 248 6.06 13.27 -1.53
C ILE A 248 6.38 14.29 -0.42
N PRO A 249 7.03 15.43 -0.71
CA PRO A 249 7.36 16.43 0.30
C PRO A 249 6.15 16.80 1.15
N CYS A 250 6.27 16.65 2.47
CA CYS A 250 5.24 17.06 3.43
C CYS A 250 5.18 18.59 3.54
N PRO A 251 4.18 19.19 4.23
CA PRO A 251 4.07 20.64 4.36
C PRO A 251 5.36 21.31 4.85
N HIS A 252 6.03 20.67 5.81
CA HIS A 252 7.28 21.19 6.39
C HIS A 252 8.43 21.15 5.38
N ALA A 253 8.55 20.04 4.65
CA ALA A 253 9.56 19.88 3.61
C ALA A 253 9.34 20.87 2.46
N ILE A 254 8.09 21.06 2.02
CA ILE A 254 7.73 22.07 1.02
C ILE A 254 8.18 23.45 1.50
N LYS A 255 7.88 23.82 2.76
CA LYS A 255 8.28 25.13 3.30
C LYS A 255 9.81 25.31 3.34
N ALA A 256 10.54 24.27 3.72
CA ALA A 256 12.01 24.29 3.72
C ALA A 256 12.60 24.40 2.31
N LEU A 257 12.08 23.62 1.34
CA LEU A 257 12.50 23.66 -0.06
C LEU A 257 12.26 25.03 -0.69
N MET A 258 11.09 25.63 -0.44
CA MET A 258 10.77 26.98 -0.91
C MET A 258 11.70 28.05 -0.31
N HIS A 259 12.08 27.91 0.97
CA HIS A 259 13.05 28.80 1.60
C HIS A 259 14.43 28.69 0.94
N ASP A 260 14.83 27.46 0.58
CA ASP A 260 16.07 27.20 -0.15
C ASP A 260 15.97 27.43 -1.67
N LYS A 261 14.85 28.00 -2.14
CA LYS A 261 14.57 28.32 -3.55
C LYS A 261 14.64 27.11 -4.49
N GLN A 262 14.37 25.91 -3.96
CA GLN A 262 14.22 24.69 -4.73
C GLN A 262 12.75 24.47 -5.12
N ASP A 263 12.50 23.81 -6.25
CA ASP A 263 11.16 23.38 -6.62
C ASP A 263 10.77 22.12 -5.84
N PRO A 264 9.77 22.17 -4.95
CA PRO A 264 9.38 20.99 -4.19
C PRO A 264 8.87 19.82 -5.04
N LEU A 265 8.34 20.07 -6.24
CA LEU A 265 7.87 18.98 -7.11
C LEU A 265 9.02 18.12 -7.65
N SER A 266 10.21 18.71 -7.83
CA SER A 266 11.42 17.99 -8.22
C SER A 266 11.89 16.95 -7.18
N GLU A 267 11.38 17.07 -5.95
CA GLU A 267 11.73 16.23 -4.81
C GLU A 267 10.73 15.09 -4.54
N VAL A 268 9.72 14.93 -5.41
CA VAL A 268 8.81 13.78 -5.40
C VAL A 268 9.55 12.51 -5.82
N HIS A 269 9.35 11.42 -5.09
CA HIS A 269 10.01 10.15 -5.35
C HIS A 269 9.67 9.59 -6.73
N TRP A 270 10.66 9.02 -7.43
CA TRP A 270 10.53 8.47 -8.78
C TRP A 270 9.39 7.47 -8.97
N TRP A 271 8.97 6.77 -7.91
CA TRP A 271 7.81 5.86 -7.94
C TRP A 271 6.51 6.54 -8.38
N TYR A 272 6.40 7.86 -8.25
CA TYR A 272 5.26 8.63 -8.74
C TYR A 272 5.45 9.19 -10.15
N SER A 273 6.58 8.93 -10.81
CA SER A 273 6.80 9.38 -12.18
C SER A 273 5.91 8.63 -13.18
N LYS A 274 5.67 9.29 -14.31
CA LYS A 274 5.05 8.70 -15.50
C LYS A 274 5.83 7.48 -15.99
N GLU A 275 7.16 7.54 -15.95
CA GLU A 275 8.05 6.42 -16.30
C GLU A 275 7.80 5.20 -15.41
N ALA A 276 7.88 5.35 -14.07
CA ALA A 276 7.64 4.25 -13.14
C ALA A 276 6.25 3.63 -13.31
N TYR A 277 5.25 4.47 -13.58
CA TYR A 277 3.90 4.00 -13.88
C TYR A 277 3.84 3.15 -15.15
N MET A 278 4.43 3.64 -16.25
CA MET A 278 4.47 2.91 -17.52
C MET A 278 5.21 1.57 -17.38
N LEU A 279 6.30 1.52 -16.61
CA LEU A 279 7.01 0.28 -16.30
C LEU A 279 6.13 -0.73 -15.54
N ALA A 280 5.32 -0.28 -14.57
CA ALA A 280 4.42 -1.16 -13.83
C ALA A 280 3.40 -1.87 -14.74
N TYR A 281 3.05 -1.26 -15.88
CA TYR A 281 2.07 -1.79 -16.82
C TYR A 281 2.70 -2.29 -18.13
N MET A 282 4.02 -2.29 -18.29
CA MET A 282 4.67 -2.60 -19.58
C MET A 282 4.45 -4.06 -20.02
N HIS A 283 4.37 -4.99 -19.07
CA HIS A 283 4.18 -6.41 -19.35
C HIS A 283 2.70 -6.72 -19.51
N LYS A 284 2.34 -7.30 -20.66
CA LYS A 284 0.94 -7.59 -21.03
C LYS A 284 0.65 -9.08 -21.01
N LEU A 285 -0.58 -9.41 -20.59
CA LEU A 285 -1.14 -10.74 -20.84
C LEU A 285 -1.32 -10.95 -22.34
N GLN A 286 -0.76 -12.04 -22.85
CA GLN A 286 -0.82 -12.35 -24.27
C GLN A 286 -2.18 -12.94 -24.65
N PRO A 287 -2.65 -12.70 -25.89
CA PRO A 287 -3.87 -13.33 -26.39
C PRO A 287 -3.69 -14.85 -26.49
N VAL A 288 -4.76 -15.58 -26.19
CA VAL A 288 -4.80 -17.05 -26.32
C VAL A 288 -5.72 -17.45 -27.46
N LYS A 289 -5.39 -18.56 -28.13
CA LYS A 289 -6.28 -19.13 -29.15
C LYS A 289 -7.50 -19.75 -28.47
N GLY A 290 -8.63 -19.81 -29.18
CA GLY A 290 -9.84 -20.49 -28.69
C GLY A 290 -9.70 -22.01 -28.65
N GLU A 291 -10.66 -22.65 -27.97
CA GLU A 291 -10.69 -24.09 -27.68
C GLU A 291 -10.42 -25.00 -28.90
N LYS A 292 -10.95 -24.64 -30.08
CA LYS A 292 -10.72 -25.39 -31.32
C LYS A 292 -9.25 -25.55 -31.73
N PHE A 293 -8.34 -24.79 -31.12
CA PHE A 293 -6.90 -24.82 -31.39
C PHE A 293 -6.07 -25.32 -30.21
N TRP A 294 -6.69 -25.69 -29.10
CA TRP A 294 -5.98 -26.21 -27.94
C TRP A 294 -5.47 -27.62 -28.24
N LYS A 295 -4.17 -27.85 -27.99
CA LYS A 295 -3.60 -29.18 -28.04
C LYS A 295 -3.92 -29.89 -26.73
N ILE A 296 -4.76 -30.91 -26.79
CA ILE A 296 -4.97 -31.80 -25.64
C ILE A 296 -3.86 -32.83 -25.71
N GLU A 297 -2.78 -32.59 -24.99
CA GLU A 297 -1.72 -33.58 -24.85
C GLU A 297 -2.14 -34.59 -23.77
N PRO A 298 -1.93 -35.90 -23.97
CA PRO A 298 -2.35 -36.94 -23.03
C PRO A 298 -1.84 -36.73 -21.60
N GLU A 299 -0.66 -36.12 -21.46
CA GLU A 299 -0.03 -35.73 -20.18
C GLU A 299 -0.80 -34.64 -19.40
N HIS A 300 -1.69 -33.90 -20.06
CA HIS A 300 -2.57 -32.92 -19.43
C HIS A 300 -3.95 -33.49 -19.05
N ALA A 301 -4.21 -34.78 -19.31
CA ALA A 301 -5.45 -35.41 -18.90
C ALA A 301 -5.51 -35.46 -17.38
N MET A 302 -6.53 -34.82 -16.80
CA MET A 302 -6.82 -34.97 -15.37
C MET A 302 -7.29 -36.40 -15.12
N GLU A 303 -6.66 -37.09 -14.17
CA GLU A 303 -7.13 -38.40 -13.72
C GLU A 303 -8.58 -38.26 -13.20
N PRO A 304 -9.45 -39.24 -13.49
CA PRO A 304 -10.81 -39.22 -12.97
C PRO A 304 -10.80 -39.18 -11.43
N PRO A 305 -11.79 -38.50 -10.81
CA PRO A 305 -11.86 -38.26 -9.36
C PRO A 305 -12.04 -39.53 -8.53
#